data_AF-A0A812WYD0-F1
#
_entry.id   AF-A0A812WYD0-F1
#
_cell.length_a   1.000
_cell.length_b   1.000
_cell.length_c   1.000
_cell.angle_alpha   90.00
_cell.angle_beta   90.00
_cell.angle_gamma   90.00
#
_symmetry.space_group_name_H-M   'P 1'
#
loop_
_entity.id
_entity.type
_entity.pdbx_description
1 polymer ?
#
loop_
_entity_poly.entity_id
_entity_poly.type
_entity_poly.pdbx_seq_one_letter_code
_entity_poly.pdbx_strand_id
1 'polypeptide(L)'
;MAATAWLPIARGDALPENALAVGTYGVDGMVYVGRLNGEVGKINLKDGKMWNFRAHHQSHSYNAEILTCSEVYKWVALNKGDPIPAHAVAGGQTPTDGLVFVGHSSLEPGKINVSDGKMNHFWSHNQGKCYSALILVVEPAVAEVAPLEPDRPARVGPAAPSLPSSFPNLVRLSQEELAQLKANEVLQRDLLQDLPGVQDYIGQLRELSQENAKRAEELLLRQEGVQGLIQQYEQDLASTHSLRSRVLDLAAERDRVKAQQSPDVLARRLQTEAAADDHEAEAILTDVLEQAQSLEASSLSDFSRKFLQSKKQKHAKLALKEMILMPGTN
;
A
#
# COMPACT_ATOMS: atom_id res chain seq x y z
N MET A 1 10.05 24.43 8.96
CA MET A 1 8.91 24.38 8.03
C MET A 1 7.83 23.50 8.64
N ALA A 2 6.57 23.63 8.24
CA ALA A 2 5.55 22.67 8.68
C ALA A 2 5.91 21.28 8.12
N ALA A 3 5.71 20.22 8.92
CA ALA A 3 6.01 18.84 8.53
C ALA A 3 5.26 18.41 7.26
N THR A 4 4.07 18.97 7.07
CA THR A 4 3.24 18.78 5.88
C THR A 4 2.81 20.12 5.31
N ALA A 5 2.75 20.21 3.99
CA ALA A 5 2.20 21.38 3.30
C ALA A 5 1.28 20.94 2.14
N TRP A 6 0.28 21.77 1.88
CA TRP A 6 -0.57 21.64 0.69
C TRP A 6 -0.12 22.70 -0.32
N LEU A 7 0.37 22.26 -1.48
CA LEU A 7 0.89 23.13 -2.51
C LEU A 7 -0.04 23.13 -3.73
N PRO A 8 -0.36 24.28 -4.34
CA PRO A 8 -1.15 24.32 -5.55
C PRO A 8 -0.44 23.56 -6.67
N ILE A 9 -1.20 22.81 -7.47
CA ILE A 9 -0.69 22.09 -8.64
C ILE A 9 -1.74 22.08 -9.75
N ALA A 10 -1.30 22.30 -10.99
CA ALA A 10 -2.13 22.24 -12.19
C ALA A 10 -1.67 21.12 -13.13
N ARG A 11 -2.55 20.74 -14.06
CA ARG A 11 -2.23 19.74 -15.09
C ARG A 11 -1.01 20.19 -15.91
N GLY A 12 -0.05 19.29 -16.04
CA GLY A 12 1.20 19.51 -16.76
C GLY A 12 2.34 20.02 -15.89
N ASP A 13 2.08 20.37 -14.63
CA ASP A 13 3.12 20.75 -13.68
C ASP A 13 3.92 19.53 -13.26
N ALA A 14 5.22 19.75 -13.00
CA ALA A 14 6.05 18.79 -12.31
C ALA A 14 5.59 18.64 -10.85
N LEU A 15 5.76 17.45 -10.29
CA LEU A 15 5.49 17.26 -8.87
C LEU A 15 6.51 18.03 -8.02
N PRO A 16 6.06 18.69 -6.94
CA PRO A 16 7.00 19.27 -5.98
C PRO A 16 7.82 18.18 -5.29
N GLU A 17 8.97 18.57 -4.77
CA GLU A 17 9.78 17.71 -3.92
C GLU A 17 8.96 17.23 -2.71
N ASN A 18 9.17 15.98 -2.30
CA ASN A 18 8.47 15.35 -1.18
C ASN A 18 6.95 15.22 -1.36
N ALA A 19 6.44 15.25 -2.60
CA ALA A 19 5.06 14.90 -2.90
C ALA A 19 4.72 13.50 -2.37
N LEU A 20 3.64 13.38 -1.60
CA LEU A 20 3.30 12.15 -0.90
C LEU A 20 2.65 11.13 -1.84
N ALA A 21 3.43 10.15 -2.25
CA ALA A 21 2.95 8.98 -3.00
C ALA A 21 2.26 7.97 -2.07
N VAL A 22 1.14 7.40 -2.53
CA VAL A 22 0.44 6.34 -1.81
C VAL A 22 0.82 4.95 -2.33
N GLY A 23 1.04 4.83 -3.64
CA GLY A 23 1.41 3.58 -4.29
C GLY A 23 0.92 3.52 -5.74
N THR A 24 1.08 2.35 -6.36
CA THR A 24 0.61 2.09 -7.74
C THR A 24 -0.84 1.62 -7.73
N TYR A 25 -1.70 2.26 -8.52
CA TYR A 25 -3.14 1.98 -8.58
C TYR A 25 -3.61 1.66 -10.00
N GLY A 26 -3.76 0.36 -10.31
CA GLY A 26 -4.33 -0.11 -11.58
C GLY A 26 -3.68 0.52 -12.81
N VAL A 27 -4.50 1.10 -13.69
CA VAL A 27 -4.05 1.80 -14.92
C VAL A 27 -3.54 3.21 -14.67
N ASP A 28 -3.79 3.80 -13.50
CA ASP A 28 -3.37 5.16 -13.16
C ASP A 28 -1.87 5.25 -12.83
N GLY A 29 -1.20 4.12 -12.62
CA GLY A 29 0.20 4.08 -12.21
C GLY A 29 0.38 4.59 -10.77
N MET A 30 1.50 5.26 -10.49
CA MET A 30 1.76 5.86 -9.19
C MET A 30 0.77 7.01 -8.91
N VAL A 31 0.10 6.97 -7.76
CA VAL A 31 -0.85 8.00 -7.34
C VAL A 31 -0.38 8.74 -6.09
N TYR A 32 -0.75 10.01 -6.03
CA TYR A 32 -0.35 10.94 -4.98
C TYR A 32 -1.57 11.49 -4.25
N VAL A 33 -1.36 11.92 -3.01
CA VAL A 33 -2.41 12.57 -2.20
C VAL A 33 -2.62 13.99 -2.69
N GLY A 34 -3.84 14.29 -3.14
CA GLY A 34 -4.28 15.65 -3.44
C GLY A 34 -5.53 16.04 -2.66
N ARG A 35 -5.87 17.33 -2.73
CA ARG A 35 -7.19 17.82 -2.31
C ARG A 35 -7.69 18.92 -3.22
N LEU A 36 -9.00 19.14 -3.23
CA LEU A 36 -9.61 20.33 -3.80
C LEU A 36 -10.84 20.71 -2.97
N ASN A 37 -10.92 21.98 -2.56
CA ASN A 37 -12.01 22.48 -1.69
C ASN A 37 -12.15 21.67 -0.40
N GLY A 38 -11.02 21.30 0.22
CA GLY A 38 -10.97 20.53 1.46
C GLY A 38 -11.26 19.03 1.32
N GLU A 39 -11.66 18.55 0.14
CA GLU A 39 -11.90 17.12 -0.12
C GLU A 39 -10.62 16.44 -0.61
N VAL A 40 -10.18 15.39 0.10
CA VAL A 40 -8.99 14.59 -0.23
C VAL A 40 -9.31 13.56 -1.33
N GLY A 41 -8.37 13.35 -2.24
CA GLY A 41 -8.48 12.39 -3.34
C GLY A 41 -7.13 12.03 -3.96
N LYS A 42 -7.18 11.44 -5.16
CA LYS A 42 -5.99 10.99 -5.90
C LYS A 42 -5.56 12.00 -6.92
N ILE A 43 -4.25 12.19 -7.05
CA ILE A 43 -3.61 12.78 -8.22
C ILE A 43 -2.93 11.66 -9.00
N ASN A 44 -3.25 11.53 -10.29
CA ASN A 44 -2.53 10.63 -11.20
C ASN A 44 -1.60 11.42 -12.12
N LEU A 45 -0.64 10.70 -12.71
CA LEU A 45 0.39 11.30 -13.54
C LEU A 45 0.24 10.93 -15.01
N LYS A 46 0.77 11.79 -15.87
CA LYS A 46 1.06 11.50 -17.27
C LYS A 46 2.43 12.09 -17.59
N ASP A 47 3.34 11.26 -18.08
CA ASP A 47 4.72 11.66 -18.42
C ASP A 47 5.45 12.32 -17.23
N GLY A 48 5.25 11.78 -16.02
CA GLY A 48 5.86 12.28 -14.78
C GLY A 48 5.28 13.59 -14.24
N LYS A 49 4.23 14.12 -14.87
CA LYS A 49 3.58 15.39 -14.53
C LYS A 49 2.16 15.17 -14.05
N MET A 50 1.63 16.12 -13.26
CA MET A 50 0.23 16.09 -12.81
C MET A 50 -0.71 15.96 -14.01
N TRP A 51 -1.62 14.98 -13.98
CA TRP A 51 -2.60 14.78 -15.04
C TRP A 51 -4.02 15.14 -14.61
N ASN A 52 -4.57 14.48 -13.58
CA ASN A 52 -5.87 14.81 -13.00
C ASN A 52 -5.88 14.61 -11.49
N PHE A 53 -6.68 15.43 -10.82
CA PHE A 53 -7.20 15.15 -9.48
C PHE A 53 -8.57 14.47 -9.57
N ARG A 54 -8.84 13.46 -8.74
CA ARG A 54 -10.14 12.78 -8.60
C ARG A 54 -10.48 12.54 -7.14
N ALA A 55 -11.72 12.78 -6.76
CA ALA A 55 -12.23 12.50 -5.41
C ALA A 55 -13.63 11.87 -5.46
N HIS A 56 -14.23 11.61 -4.30
CA HIS A 56 -15.55 11.00 -4.23
C HIS A 56 -16.64 11.87 -4.88
N HIS A 57 -16.71 13.16 -4.56
CA HIS A 57 -17.72 14.07 -5.14
C HIS A 57 -17.22 14.84 -6.35
N GLN A 58 -15.96 14.65 -6.74
CA GLN A 58 -15.35 15.35 -7.87
C GLN A 58 -14.93 14.35 -8.95
N SER A 59 -15.58 14.43 -10.12
CA SER A 59 -15.29 13.57 -11.27
C SER A 59 -13.81 13.64 -11.66
N HIS A 60 -13.36 14.83 -12.07
CA HIS A 60 -11.96 15.15 -12.31
C HIS A 60 -11.76 16.66 -12.24
N SER A 61 -10.56 17.09 -11.86
CA SER A 61 -10.13 18.48 -11.92
C SER A 61 -8.70 18.58 -12.47
N TYR A 62 -8.41 19.69 -13.15
CA TYR A 62 -7.09 20.04 -13.67
C TYR A 62 -6.29 20.92 -12.72
N ASN A 63 -6.90 21.37 -11.63
CA ASN A 63 -6.25 22.13 -10.58
C ASN A 63 -6.59 21.51 -9.22
N ALA A 64 -5.60 21.42 -8.35
CA ALA A 64 -5.75 20.88 -7.01
C ALA A 64 -4.65 21.46 -6.10
N GLU A 65 -4.63 21.00 -4.86
CA GLU A 65 -3.45 21.06 -4.03
C GLU A 65 -2.87 19.64 -3.89
N ILE A 66 -1.56 19.50 -3.86
CA ILE A 66 -0.84 18.26 -3.58
C ILE A 66 -0.23 18.30 -2.18
N LEU A 67 -0.30 17.18 -1.47
CA LEU A 67 0.32 17.06 -0.16
C LEU A 67 1.81 16.77 -0.31
N THR A 68 2.64 17.58 0.35
CA THR A 68 4.05 17.27 0.58
C THR A 68 4.29 16.95 2.05
N CYS A 69 5.24 16.04 2.33
CA CYS A 69 5.61 15.65 3.69
C CYS A 69 7.13 15.53 3.80
N SER A 70 7.76 16.39 4.60
CA SER A 70 9.22 16.39 4.80
C SER A 70 9.67 15.55 6.00
N GLU A 71 8.74 15.13 6.85
CA GLU A 71 9.02 14.34 8.05
C GLU A 71 8.71 12.85 7.86
N VAL A 72 9.16 12.04 8.82
CA VAL A 72 8.79 10.62 8.89
C VAL A 72 7.29 10.48 9.14
N TYR A 73 6.65 9.63 8.36
CA TYR A 73 5.23 9.34 8.47
C TYR A 73 4.98 7.85 8.43
N LYS A 74 3.80 7.44 8.89
CA LYS A 74 3.30 6.08 8.79
C LYS A 74 1.82 6.04 8.48
N TRP A 75 1.42 4.92 7.90
CA TRP A 75 0.03 4.58 7.64
C TRP A 75 -0.49 3.69 8.76
N VAL A 76 -1.44 4.21 9.56
CA VAL A 76 -2.01 3.50 10.71
C VAL A 76 -3.35 2.90 10.33
N ALA A 77 -3.54 1.61 10.59
CA ALA A 77 -4.82 0.95 10.33
C ALA A 77 -5.91 1.52 11.25
N LEU A 78 -7.06 1.83 10.66
CA LEU A 78 -8.27 2.25 11.37
C LEU A 78 -9.49 1.49 10.85
N ASN A 79 -10.37 1.13 11.77
CA ASN A 79 -11.72 0.67 11.52
C ASN A 79 -12.74 1.69 12.02
N LYS A 80 -13.97 1.61 11.50
CA LYS A 80 -15.07 2.46 11.96
C LYS A 80 -15.25 2.34 13.48
N GLY A 81 -15.29 3.49 14.15
CA GLY A 81 -15.41 3.60 15.61
C GLY A 81 -14.07 3.71 16.33
N ASP A 82 -12.94 3.45 15.66
CA ASP A 82 -11.62 3.64 16.25
C ASP A 82 -11.31 5.13 16.43
N PRO A 83 -10.63 5.53 17.53
CA PRO A 83 -10.24 6.92 17.73
C PRO A 83 -9.27 7.38 16.64
N ILE A 84 -9.40 8.63 16.20
CA ILE A 84 -8.43 9.24 15.28
C ILE A 84 -7.07 9.37 16.00
N PRO A 85 -5.98 8.79 15.48
CA PRO A 85 -4.67 8.87 16.11
C PRO A 85 -4.20 10.33 16.26
N ALA A 86 -3.44 10.58 17.32
CA ALA A 86 -2.72 11.85 17.46
C ALA A 86 -1.81 12.08 16.24
N HIS A 87 -1.66 13.34 15.84
CA HIS A 87 -0.85 13.74 14.67
C HIS A 87 -1.34 13.19 13.32
N ALA A 88 -2.60 12.74 13.24
CA ALA A 88 -3.21 12.45 11.96
C ALA A 88 -3.29 13.71 11.07
N VAL A 89 -2.97 13.57 9.79
CA VAL A 89 -2.91 14.70 8.86
C VAL A 89 -4.32 15.12 8.43
N ALA A 90 -4.69 16.36 8.76
CA ALA A 90 -5.94 16.95 8.32
C ALA A 90 -5.94 17.16 6.80
N GLY A 91 -6.98 16.64 6.14
CA GLY A 91 -7.23 16.83 4.72
C GLY A 91 -7.83 18.21 4.42
N GLY A 92 -8.70 18.68 5.29
CA GLY A 92 -9.44 19.94 5.13
C GLY A 92 -10.79 19.87 5.83
N GLN A 93 -11.70 20.76 5.45
CA GLN A 93 -13.09 20.70 5.89
C GLN A 93 -14.01 20.59 4.66
N THR A 94 -15.03 19.72 4.73
CA THR A 94 -16.07 19.63 3.70
C THR A 94 -17.41 20.14 4.26
N PRO A 95 -18.33 20.64 3.41
CA PRO A 95 -19.63 21.12 3.87
C PRO A 95 -20.48 20.07 4.60
N THR A 96 -20.34 18.80 4.20
CA THR A 96 -21.15 17.69 4.71
C THR A 96 -20.52 16.97 5.91
N ASP A 97 -19.19 16.90 5.97
CA ASP A 97 -18.48 16.06 6.94
C ASP A 97 -17.74 16.88 8.02
N GLY A 98 -17.59 18.20 7.85
CA GLY A 98 -16.70 19.00 8.69
C GLY A 98 -15.24 18.60 8.46
N LEU A 99 -14.47 18.48 9.53
CA LEU A 99 -13.05 18.09 9.47
C LEU A 99 -12.89 16.67 8.92
N VAL A 100 -12.04 16.53 7.91
CA VAL A 100 -11.66 15.24 7.33
C VAL A 100 -10.14 15.03 7.41
N PHE A 101 -9.73 13.77 7.42
CA PHE A 101 -8.34 13.35 7.48
C PHE A 101 -7.91 12.63 6.21
N VAL A 102 -6.61 12.67 5.94
CA VAL A 102 -5.98 11.97 4.82
C VAL A 102 -5.91 10.48 5.15
N GLY A 103 -6.49 9.65 4.29
CA GLY A 103 -6.34 8.21 4.38
C GLY A 103 -6.22 7.56 3.01
N HIS A 104 -5.97 6.26 2.99
CA HIS A 104 -6.12 5.45 1.80
C HIS A 104 -6.67 4.07 2.12
N SER A 105 -7.28 3.44 1.12
CA SER A 105 -7.63 2.03 1.13
C SER A 105 -7.20 1.43 -0.20
N SER A 106 -6.63 0.23 -0.19
CA SER A 106 -6.19 -0.46 -1.42
C SER A 106 -5.33 0.44 -2.33
N LEU A 107 -4.37 1.17 -1.73
CA LEU A 107 -3.49 2.15 -2.38
C LEU A 107 -4.17 3.34 -3.08
N GLU A 108 -5.46 3.58 -2.81
CA GLU A 108 -6.18 4.75 -3.33
C GLU A 108 -6.39 5.78 -2.23
N PRO A 109 -5.86 7.01 -2.35
CA PRO A 109 -6.12 8.07 -1.39
C PRO A 109 -7.58 8.53 -1.41
N GLY A 110 -8.02 8.99 -0.24
CA GLY A 110 -9.36 9.49 -0.03
C GLY A 110 -9.50 10.22 1.30
N LYS A 111 -10.74 10.59 1.63
CA LYS A 111 -11.06 11.27 2.88
C LYS A 111 -11.53 10.29 3.95
N ILE A 112 -11.10 10.49 5.18
CA ILE A 112 -11.70 9.88 6.37
C ILE A 112 -12.54 10.95 7.06
N ASN A 113 -13.85 10.73 7.19
CA ASN A 113 -14.70 11.58 8.01
C ASN A 113 -14.79 11.06 9.45
N VAL A 114 -15.13 11.97 10.37
CA VAL A 114 -15.02 11.74 11.81
C VAL A 114 -16.36 12.03 12.48
N SER A 115 -16.72 11.21 13.48
CA SER A 115 -17.82 11.46 14.42
C SER A 115 -17.28 11.26 15.83
N ASP A 116 -17.44 12.25 16.71
CA ASP A 116 -17.02 12.16 18.12
C ASP A 116 -15.53 11.77 18.32
N GLY A 117 -14.66 12.33 17.47
CA GLY A 117 -13.22 12.04 17.48
C GLY A 117 -12.83 10.64 17.00
N LYS A 118 -13.78 9.90 16.41
CA LYS A 118 -13.59 8.53 15.92
C LYS A 118 -13.81 8.44 14.40
N MET A 119 -13.11 7.52 13.75
CA MET A 119 -13.32 7.21 12.34
C MET A 119 -14.79 6.83 12.10
N ASN A 120 -15.46 7.54 11.20
CA ASN A 120 -16.81 7.19 10.79
C ASN A 120 -16.78 6.36 9.50
N HIS A 121 -16.29 6.94 8.40
CA HIS A 121 -16.14 6.25 7.11
C HIS A 121 -14.93 6.77 6.34
N PHE A 122 -14.36 5.90 5.51
CA PHE A 122 -13.43 6.28 4.45
C PHE A 122 -14.18 6.42 3.13
N TRP A 123 -13.81 7.40 2.33
CA TRP A 123 -14.37 7.64 0.99
C TRP A 123 -13.26 7.88 -0.03
N SER A 124 -13.22 7.08 -1.10
CA SER A 124 -12.40 7.33 -2.28
C SER A 124 -13.25 7.40 -3.55
N HIS A 125 -12.62 7.77 -4.67
CA HIS A 125 -13.28 7.86 -5.96
C HIS A 125 -13.83 6.50 -6.42
N ASN A 126 -13.00 5.45 -6.40
CA ASN A 126 -13.40 4.15 -6.96
C ASN A 126 -14.01 3.19 -5.94
N GLN A 127 -13.60 3.22 -4.67
CA GLN A 127 -14.12 2.30 -3.65
C GLN A 127 -15.41 2.81 -3.01
N GLY A 128 -15.72 4.11 -3.15
CA GLY A 128 -16.82 4.72 -2.44
C GLY A 128 -16.62 4.59 -0.93
N LYS A 129 -17.68 4.18 -0.22
CA LYS A 129 -17.70 4.07 1.24
C LYS A 129 -16.99 2.80 1.74
N CYS A 130 -16.01 2.96 2.62
CA CYS A 130 -15.38 1.85 3.35
C CYS A 130 -15.44 2.05 4.87
N TYR A 131 -15.41 0.94 5.61
CA TYR A 131 -15.42 0.90 7.08
C TYR A 131 -14.04 0.65 7.70
N SER A 132 -13.01 0.52 6.87
CA SER A 132 -11.63 0.34 7.27
C SER A 132 -10.74 1.08 6.28
N ALA A 133 -9.66 1.69 6.78
CA ALA A 133 -8.67 2.38 5.96
C ALA A 133 -7.34 2.47 6.70
N LEU A 134 -6.34 3.01 6.02
CA LEU A 134 -5.10 3.49 6.62
C LEU A 134 -5.17 5.02 6.73
N ILE A 135 -4.87 5.58 7.89
CA ILE A 135 -4.79 7.03 8.10
C ILE A 135 -3.33 7.49 8.10
N LEU A 136 -3.07 8.66 7.52
CA LEU A 136 -1.74 9.25 7.52
C LEU A 136 -1.45 9.86 8.88
N VAL A 137 -0.42 9.36 9.55
CA VAL A 137 0.10 9.94 10.80
C VAL A 137 1.53 10.38 10.57
N VAL A 138 1.78 11.66 10.81
CA VAL A 138 3.15 12.19 10.79
C VAL A 138 3.72 11.96 12.18
N GLU A 139 4.85 11.26 12.25
CA GLU A 139 5.53 11.13 13.51
C GLU A 139 6.06 12.53 13.87
N PRO A 140 5.72 13.07 15.05
CA PRO A 140 6.31 14.32 15.46
C PRO A 140 7.82 14.12 15.38
N ALA A 141 8.51 15.02 14.66
CA ALA A 141 9.97 15.04 14.61
C ALA A 141 10.42 14.83 16.05
N VAL A 142 11.00 13.65 16.31
CA VAL A 142 11.19 13.18 17.68
C VAL A 142 12.09 14.23 18.30
N ALA A 143 11.50 15.14 19.08
CA ALA A 143 12.05 16.48 19.29
C ALA A 143 13.49 16.30 19.67
N GLU A 144 14.39 16.55 18.71
CA GLU A 144 15.70 15.88 18.56
C GLU A 144 16.11 15.38 19.93
N VAL A 145 15.79 14.11 20.24
CA VAL A 145 15.86 13.61 21.63
C VAL A 145 17.23 13.98 22.10
N ALA A 146 17.32 15.02 22.96
CA ALA A 146 18.57 15.69 23.26
C ALA A 146 19.59 14.58 23.47
N PRO A 147 20.58 14.46 22.57
CA PRO A 147 21.18 13.21 22.11
C PRO A 147 21.31 12.28 23.28
N LEU A 148 20.34 11.35 23.43
CA LEU A 148 20.06 10.55 24.63
C LEU A 148 21.18 10.75 25.63
N GLU A 149 21.07 11.77 26.51
CA GLU A 149 22.13 12.00 27.48
C GLU A 149 22.40 10.64 28.10
N PRO A 150 23.64 10.14 27.99
CA PRO A 150 23.93 8.73 28.16
C PRO A 150 23.66 8.38 29.62
N ASP A 151 22.43 7.96 29.88
CA ASP A 151 22.06 7.22 31.08
C ASP A 151 22.50 5.76 30.94
N ARG A 152 23.12 5.43 29.79
CA ARG A 152 24.25 4.50 29.83
C ARG A 152 25.32 5.20 30.65
N PRO A 153 25.61 4.80 31.91
CA PRO A 153 26.78 5.30 32.60
C PRO A 153 27.92 5.20 31.59
N ALA A 154 28.54 6.34 31.26
CA ALA A 154 29.67 6.37 30.35
C ALA A 154 30.52 5.18 30.75
N ARG A 155 30.72 4.20 29.84
CA ARG A 155 31.45 2.99 30.20
C ARG A 155 32.79 3.49 30.69
N VAL A 156 32.95 3.55 32.00
CA VAL A 156 34.16 4.03 32.63
C VAL A 156 35.13 2.96 32.20
N GLY A 157 35.98 3.28 31.23
CA GLY A 157 37.10 2.43 30.91
C GLY A 157 37.86 2.14 32.20
N PRO A 158 38.68 1.09 32.23
CA PRO A 158 39.56 0.90 33.37
C PRO A 158 40.22 2.24 33.72
N ALA A 159 40.19 2.63 35.00
CA ALA A 159 40.78 3.89 35.41
C ALA A 159 42.28 3.84 35.08
N ALA A 160 42.84 4.92 34.55
CA ALA A 160 44.27 4.97 34.29
C ALA A 160 45.04 4.65 35.58
N PRO A 161 46.09 3.82 35.52
CA PRO A 161 46.86 3.47 36.72
C PRO A 161 47.46 4.74 37.32
N SER A 162 47.41 4.85 38.65
CA SER A 162 48.04 5.97 39.35
C SER A 162 49.55 5.95 39.14
N LEU A 163 50.16 7.13 38.95
CA LEU A 163 51.61 7.27 38.80
C LEU A 163 52.34 6.63 40.00
N PRO A 164 53.33 5.75 39.79
CA PRO A 164 54.10 5.19 40.89
C PRO A 164 54.91 6.29 41.57
N SER A 165 54.97 6.26 42.90
CA SER A 165 55.69 7.26 43.71
C SER A 165 57.21 7.15 43.60
N SER A 166 57.74 6.08 42.98
CA SER A 166 59.16 5.85 42.79
C SER A 166 59.45 4.90 41.64
N PHE A 167 60.61 5.04 41.00
CA PHE A 167 61.10 4.17 39.92
C PHE A 167 62.39 3.46 40.35
N PRO A 168 62.32 2.33 41.06
CA PRO A 168 63.51 1.68 41.62
C PRO A 168 64.54 1.25 40.56
N ASN A 169 64.10 0.99 39.33
CA ASN A 169 64.98 0.65 38.21
C ASN A 169 65.84 1.82 37.75
N LEU A 170 65.37 3.06 37.90
CA LEU A 170 66.13 4.26 37.52
C LEU A 170 67.28 4.56 38.49
N VAL A 171 67.17 4.11 39.75
CA VAL A 171 68.21 4.32 40.79
C VAL A 171 69.50 3.55 40.45
N ARG A 172 69.42 2.54 39.59
CA ARG A 172 70.57 1.69 39.20
C ARG A 172 71.30 2.19 37.96
N LEU A 173 70.76 3.18 37.25
CA LEU A 173 71.35 3.72 36.03
C LEU A 173 72.38 4.81 36.37
N SER A 174 73.49 4.83 35.62
CA SER A 174 74.47 5.91 35.62
C SER A 174 73.88 7.21 35.06
N GLN A 175 74.56 8.34 35.27
CA GLN A 175 74.12 9.63 34.72
C GLN A 175 74.10 9.65 33.18
N GLU A 176 75.04 8.95 32.53
CA GLU A 176 75.08 8.83 31.07
C GLU A 176 73.89 8.02 30.54
N GLU A 177 73.57 6.90 31.17
CA GLU A 177 72.38 6.09 30.83
C GLU A 177 71.07 6.84 31.07
N LEU A 178 70.98 7.63 32.15
CA LEU A 178 69.82 8.49 32.41
C LEU A 178 69.69 9.59 31.35
N ALA A 179 70.79 10.20 30.92
CA ALA A 179 70.78 11.19 29.84
C ALA A 179 70.35 10.56 28.51
N GLN A 180 70.83 9.35 28.21
CA GLN A 180 70.45 8.58 27.03
C GLN A 180 68.97 8.16 27.07
N LEU A 181 68.48 7.68 28.22
CA LEU A 181 67.07 7.37 28.43
C LEU A 181 66.20 8.62 28.23
N LYS A 182 66.61 9.77 28.79
CA LYS A 182 65.90 11.05 28.63
C LYS A 182 65.86 11.52 27.17
N ALA A 183 66.90 11.23 26.39
CA ALA A 183 66.98 11.59 24.97
C ALA A 183 66.26 10.60 24.03
N ASN A 184 65.85 9.42 24.52
CA ASN A 184 65.25 8.36 23.71
C ASN A 184 63.82 8.01 24.18
N GLU A 185 62.82 8.52 23.47
CA GLU A 185 61.40 8.27 23.78
C GLU A 185 61.01 6.78 23.72
N VAL A 186 61.67 5.99 22.88
CA VAL A 186 61.38 4.55 22.76
C VAL A 186 61.75 3.83 24.05
N LEU A 187 62.96 4.09 24.57
CA LEU A 187 63.41 3.50 25.83
C LEU A 187 62.57 3.95 27.03
N GLN A 188 62.06 5.19 27.02
CA GLN A 188 61.12 5.66 28.04
C GLN A 188 59.80 4.90 27.98
N ARG A 189 59.27 4.69 26.77
CA ARG A 189 58.03 3.93 26.57
C ARG A 189 58.20 2.48 27.01
N ASP A 190 59.30 1.84 26.66
CA ASP A 190 59.59 0.45 27.03
C ASP A 190 59.67 0.30 28.56
N LEU A 191 60.39 1.21 29.22
CA LEU A 191 60.47 1.22 30.69
C LEU A 191 59.10 1.44 31.36
N LEU A 192 58.25 2.30 30.80
CA LEU A 192 56.90 2.53 31.32
C LEU A 192 55.99 1.32 31.07
N GLN A 193 56.14 0.64 29.93
CA GLN A 193 55.40 -0.58 29.63
C GLN A 193 55.74 -1.70 30.62
N ASP A 194 56.99 -1.81 31.08
CA ASP A 194 57.40 -2.84 32.04
C ASP A 194 56.87 -2.63 33.47
N LEU A 195 56.23 -1.50 33.77
CA LEU A 195 55.63 -1.27 35.08
C LEU A 195 54.42 -2.20 35.29
N PRO A 196 54.33 -2.91 36.43
CA PRO A 196 53.22 -3.84 36.70
C PRO A 196 51.83 -3.22 36.52
N GLY A 197 51.61 -1.99 37.02
CA GLY A 197 50.33 -1.30 36.87
C GLY A 197 49.97 -0.92 35.42
N VAL A 198 50.97 -0.73 34.55
CA VAL A 198 50.76 -0.48 33.13
C VAL A 198 50.46 -1.80 32.40
N GLN A 199 51.17 -2.89 32.74
CA GLN A 199 50.88 -4.23 32.22
C GLN A 199 49.45 -4.69 32.57
N ASP A 200 49.04 -4.51 33.83
CA ASP A 200 47.69 -4.84 34.29
C ASP A 200 46.63 -4.03 33.51
N TYR A 201 46.86 -2.73 33.33
CA TYR A 201 45.97 -1.85 32.56
C TYR A 201 45.88 -2.27 31.08
N ILE A 202 47.01 -2.60 30.44
CA ILE A 202 47.04 -3.13 29.07
C ILE A 202 46.28 -4.46 28.98
N GLY A 203 46.41 -5.33 29.99
CA GLY A 203 45.63 -6.57 30.12
C GLY A 203 44.13 -6.31 30.14
N GLN A 204 43.66 -5.41 31.02
CA GLN A 204 42.24 -5.02 31.13
C GLN A 204 41.71 -4.41 29.83
N LEU A 205 42.49 -3.56 29.15
CA LEU A 205 42.12 -3.03 27.84
C LEU A 205 41.98 -4.12 26.78
N ARG A 206 42.87 -5.12 26.78
CA ARG A 206 42.81 -6.26 25.87
C ARG A 206 41.55 -7.10 26.11
N GLU A 207 41.23 -7.40 27.37
CA GLU A 207 40.02 -8.14 27.74
C GLU A 207 38.76 -7.37 27.30
N LEU A 208 38.67 -6.07 27.61
CA LEU A 208 37.55 -5.23 27.20
C LEU A 208 37.40 -5.18 25.67
N SER A 209 38.51 -5.12 24.95
CA SER A 209 38.53 -5.16 23.48
C SER A 209 37.98 -6.49 22.95
N GLN A 210 38.40 -7.62 23.55
CA GLN A 210 37.90 -8.95 23.19
C GLN A 210 36.40 -9.10 23.48
N GLU A 211 35.92 -8.62 24.63
CA GLU A 211 34.49 -8.63 24.96
C GLU A 211 33.66 -7.78 23.99
N ASN A 212 34.16 -6.59 23.64
CA ASN A 212 33.50 -5.73 22.67
C ASN A 212 33.46 -6.37 21.28
N ALA A 213 34.54 -7.02 20.85
CA ALA A 213 34.58 -7.77 19.60
C ALA A 213 33.53 -8.89 19.59
N LYS A 214 33.45 -9.68 20.67
CA LYS A 214 32.44 -10.75 20.81
C LYS A 214 31.01 -10.20 20.76
N ARG A 215 30.72 -9.09 21.45
CA ARG A 215 29.39 -8.45 21.41
C ARG A 215 29.05 -7.91 20.03
N ALA A 216 30.03 -7.35 19.32
CA ALA A 216 29.83 -6.88 17.95
C ALA A 216 29.50 -8.05 17.01
N GLU A 217 30.21 -9.18 17.14
CA GLU A 217 29.92 -10.41 16.40
C GLU A 217 28.50 -10.93 16.70
N GLU A 218 28.09 -10.98 17.98
CA GLU A 218 26.73 -11.38 18.37
C GLU A 218 25.65 -10.44 17.78
N LEU A 219 25.92 -9.14 17.70
CA LEU A 219 25.01 -8.16 17.09
C LEU A 219 24.89 -8.35 15.58
N LEU A 220 26.02 -8.60 14.89
CA LEU A 220 26.03 -8.89 13.46
C LEU A 220 25.24 -10.17 13.15
N LEU A 221 25.42 -11.22 13.96
CA LEU A 221 24.69 -12.48 13.79
C LEU A 221 23.18 -12.31 14.02
N ARG A 222 22.77 -11.45 14.97
CA ARG A 222 21.36 -11.09 15.16
C ARG A 222 20.81 -10.25 14.00
N GLN A 223 21.63 -9.37 13.42
CA GLN A 223 21.23 -8.54 12.29
C GLN A 223 20.84 -9.39 11.07
N GLU A 224 21.58 -10.46 10.79
CA GLU A 224 21.23 -11.41 9.72
C GLU A 224 19.85 -12.05 9.96
N GLY A 225 19.56 -12.47 11.19
CA GLY A 225 18.25 -13.01 11.56
C GLY A 225 17.12 -12.00 11.36
N VAL A 226 17.33 -10.74 11.73
CA VAL A 226 16.36 -9.65 11.50
C VAL A 226 16.15 -9.41 10.01
N GLN A 227 17.22 -9.39 9.21
CA GLN A 227 17.11 -9.24 7.75
C GLN A 227 16.33 -10.40 7.12
N GLY A 228 16.56 -11.64 7.56
CA GLY A 228 15.78 -12.80 7.12
C GLY A 228 14.29 -12.67 7.44
N LEU A 229 13.94 -12.19 8.64
CA LEU A 229 12.55 -11.94 9.02
C LEU A 229 11.90 -10.83 8.19
N ILE A 230 12.64 -9.76 7.87
CA ILE A 230 12.15 -8.68 6.98
C ILE A 230 11.84 -9.25 5.59
N GLN A 231 12.77 -10.02 5.01
CA GLN A 231 12.56 -10.63 3.69
C GLN A 231 11.36 -11.58 3.69
N GLN A 232 11.20 -12.41 4.73
CA GLN A 232 10.04 -13.30 4.87
C GLN A 232 8.74 -12.51 4.94
N TYR A 233 8.70 -11.44 5.75
CA TYR A 233 7.54 -10.57 5.87
C TYR A 233 7.14 -9.94 4.53
N GLU A 234 8.12 -9.44 3.76
CA GLU A 234 7.87 -8.89 2.42
C GLU A 234 7.30 -9.92 1.44
N GLN A 235 7.81 -11.17 1.48
CA GLN A 235 7.29 -12.27 0.66
C GLN A 235 5.85 -12.65 1.03
N ASP A 236 5.55 -12.72 2.33
CA ASP A 236 4.22 -13.03 2.84
C ASP A 236 3.21 -11.91 2.49
N LEU A 237 3.65 -10.66 2.59
CA LEU A 237 2.86 -9.50 2.19
C LEU A 237 2.55 -9.53 0.68
N ALA A 238 3.55 -9.79 -0.16
CA ALA A 238 3.37 -9.92 -1.61
C ALA A 238 2.40 -11.07 -1.97
N SER A 239 2.53 -12.21 -1.29
CA SER A 239 1.65 -13.37 -1.47
C SER A 239 0.20 -13.04 -1.08
N THR A 240 0.02 -12.34 0.03
CA THR A 240 -1.30 -11.89 0.50
C THR A 240 -1.95 -10.92 -0.50
N HIS A 241 -1.18 -9.97 -1.04
CA HIS A 241 -1.67 -9.06 -2.08
C HIS A 241 -2.10 -9.81 -3.36
N SER A 242 -1.30 -10.78 -3.81
CA SER A 242 -1.64 -11.61 -4.97
C SER A 242 -2.94 -12.38 -4.76
N LEU A 243 -3.09 -13.02 -3.60
CA LEU A 243 -4.30 -13.77 -3.25
C LEU A 243 -5.53 -12.85 -3.20
N ARG A 244 -5.40 -11.68 -2.57
CA ARG A 244 -6.48 -10.69 -2.51
C ARG A 244 -6.92 -10.23 -3.90
N SER A 245 -5.97 -9.95 -4.81
CA SER A 245 -6.27 -9.58 -6.20
C SER A 245 -7.09 -10.68 -6.88
N ARG A 246 -6.64 -11.93 -6.76
CA ARG A 246 -7.34 -13.08 -7.37
C ARG A 246 -8.76 -13.26 -6.84
N VAL A 247 -8.98 -13.04 -5.54
CA VAL A 247 -10.33 -13.11 -4.95
C VAL A 247 -11.24 -12.02 -5.51
N LEU A 248 -10.71 -10.80 -5.69
CA LEU A 248 -11.48 -9.70 -6.29
C LEU A 248 -11.82 -9.99 -7.76
N ASP A 249 -10.88 -10.55 -8.53
CA ASP A 249 -11.12 -10.94 -9.93
C ASP A 249 -12.23 -12.00 -10.03
N LEU A 250 -12.17 -13.03 -9.17
CA LEU A 250 -13.20 -14.08 -9.10
C LEU A 250 -14.56 -13.53 -8.65
N ALA A 251 -14.58 -12.57 -7.73
CA ALA A 251 -15.82 -11.92 -7.30
C ALA A 251 -16.44 -11.12 -8.47
N ALA A 252 -15.62 -10.39 -9.22
CA ALA A 252 -16.07 -9.67 -10.41
C ALA A 252 -16.57 -10.63 -11.51
N GLU A 253 -15.89 -11.76 -11.73
CA GLU A 253 -16.32 -12.79 -12.67
C GLU A 253 -17.66 -13.40 -12.26
N ARG A 254 -17.82 -13.77 -10.98
CA ARG A 254 -19.08 -14.25 -10.42
C ARG A 254 -20.21 -13.26 -10.68
N ASP A 255 -19.97 -11.96 -10.44
CA ASP A 255 -21.00 -10.93 -10.61
C ASP A 255 -21.37 -10.73 -12.10
N ARG A 256 -20.40 -10.86 -13.02
CA ARG A 256 -20.68 -10.90 -14.47
C ARG A 256 -21.54 -12.10 -14.86
N VAL A 257 -21.21 -13.30 -14.36
CA VAL A 257 -21.99 -14.52 -14.62
C VAL A 257 -23.41 -14.37 -14.07
N LYS A 258 -23.56 -13.86 -12.84
CA LYS A 258 -24.88 -13.57 -12.25
C LYS A 258 -25.67 -12.56 -13.08
N ALA A 259 -25.03 -11.50 -13.58
CA ALA A 259 -25.70 -10.52 -14.43
C ALA A 259 -26.16 -11.14 -15.77
N GLN A 260 -25.32 -11.98 -16.39
CA GLN A 260 -25.67 -12.72 -17.63
C GLN A 260 -26.78 -13.75 -17.42
N GLN A 261 -26.87 -14.33 -16.22
CA GLN A 261 -27.90 -15.28 -15.81
C GLN A 261 -29.12 -14.61 -15.16
N SER A 262 -29.19 -13.27 -15.15
CA SER A 262 -30.37 -12.59 -14.60
C SER A 262 -31.64 -13.00 -15.36
N PRO A 263 -32.79 -13.13 -14.66
CA PRO A 263 -34.07 -13.46 -15.28
C PRO A 263 -34.39 -12.58 -16.49
N ASP A 264 -34.11 -11.27 -16.40
CA ASP A 264 -34.36 -10.32 -17.48
C ASP A 264 -33.47 -10.53 -18.71
N VAL A 265 -32.21 -10.91 -18.52
CA VAL A 265 -31.30 -11.19 -19.64
C VAL A 265 -31.68 -12.50 -20.32
N LEU A 266 -31.98 -13.54 -19.54
CA LEU A 266 -32.47 -14.82 -20.05
C LEU A 266 -33.80 -14.67 -20.79
N ALA A 267 -34.74 -13.92 -20.21
CA ALA A 267 -36.03 -13.63 -20.82
C ALA A 267 -35.89 -12.86 -22.14
N ARG A 268 -35.00 -11.86 -22.20
CA ARG A 268 -34.69 -11.14 -23.45
C ARG A 268 -34.08 -12.07 -24.49
N ARG A 269 -33.13 -12.93 -24.10
CA ARG A 269 -32.52 -13.90 -25.02
C ARG A 269 -33.57 -14.85 -25.60
N LEU A 270 -34.42 -15.44 -24.75
CA LEU A 270 -35.52 -16.31 -25.18
C LEU A 270 -36.51 -15.59 -26.10
N GLN A 271 -36.80 -14.31 -25.81
CA GLN A 271 -37.65 -13.48 -26.68
C GLN A 271 -37.02 -13.27 -28.06
N THR A 272 -35.73 -12.94 -28.13
CA THR A 272 -34.99 -12.79 -29.41
C THR A 272 -34.98 -14.10 -30.19
N GLU A 273 -34.69 -15.22 -29.53
CA GLU A 273 -34.69 -16.54 -30.17
C GLU A 273 -36.09 -16.97 -30.62
N ALA A 274 -37.16 -16.61 -29.90
CA ALA A 274 -38.53 -16.88 -30.33
C ALA A 274 -38.95 -16.02 -31.53
N ALA A 275 -38.49 -14.77 -31.61
CA ALA A 275 -38.73 -13.90 -32.76
C ALA A 275 -38.02 -14.41 -34.03
N ALA A 276 -36.81 -14.98 -33.87
CA ALA A 276 -36.08 -15.60 -34.98
C ALA A 276 -36.83 -16.82 -35.54
N ASP A 277 -37.31 -17.73 -34.68
CA ASP A 277 -38.11 -18.89 -35.10
C ASP A 277 -39.41 -18.46 -35.80
N ASP A 278 -40.02 -17.34 -35.37
CA ASP A 278 -41.22 -16.79 -35.98
C ASP A 278 -40.93 -16.26 -37.39
N HIS A 279 -39.85 -15.49 -37.54
CA HIS A 279 -39.42 -14.97 -38.83
C HIS A 279 -39.08 -16.10 -39.81
N GLU A 280 -38.43 -17.18 -39.34
CA GLU A 280 -38.17 -18.37 -40.16
C GLU A 280 -39.47 -19.04 -40.62
N ALA A 281 -40.46 -19.17 -39.73
CA ALA A 281 -41.76 -19.72 -40.08
C ALA A 281 -42.48 -18.87 -41.16
N GLU A 282 -42.43 -17.54 -41.04
CA GLU A 282 -43.00 -16.63 -42.04
C GLU A 282 -42.24 -16.67 -43.38
N ALA A 283 -40.92 -16.82 -43.36
CA ALA A 283 -40.12 -17.00 -44.56
C ALA A 283 -40.50 -18.31 -45.29
N ILE A 284 -40.61 -19.42 -44.56
CA ILE A 284 -41.06 -20.71 -45.10
C ILE A 284 -42.46 -20.60 -45.72
N LEU A 285 -43.37 -19.86 -45.08
CA LEU A 285 -44.71 -19.61 -45.62
C LEU A 285 -44.66 -18.77 -46.90
N THR A 286 -43.84 -17.72 -46.93
CA THR A 286 -43.68 -16.82 -48.08
C THR A 286 -43.11 -17.59 -49.28
N ASP A 287 -42.06 -18.37 -49.09
CA ASP A 287 -41.46 -19.21 -50.14
C ASP A 287 -42.48 -20.16 -50.78
N VAL A 288 -43.35 -20.76 -49.97
CA VAL A 288 -44.41 -21.67 -50.46
C VAL A 288 -45.50 -20.91 -51.21
N LEU A 289 -45.88 -19.71 -50.76
CA LEU A 289 -46.85 -18.87 -51.47
C LEU A 289 -46.34 -18.41 -52.83
N GLU A 290 -45.05 -18.10 -52.95
CA GLU A 290 -44.41 -17.74 -54.23
C GLU A 290 -44.35 -18.93 -55.21
N GLN A 291 -44.22 -20.16 -54.69
CA GLN A 291 -44.15 -21.39 -55.48
C GLN A 291 -45.52 -22.03 -55.76
N ALA A 292 -46.62 -21.39 -55.34
CA ALA A 292 -47.96 -21.99 -55.28
C ALA A 292 -48.52 -22.55 -56.61
N GLN A 293 -47.98 -22.12 -57.76
CA GLN A 293 -48.41 -22.63 -59.07
C GLN A 293 -47.88 -24.05 -59.39
N SER A 294 -46.96 -24.61 -58.59
CA SER A 294 -46.29 -25.89 -58.90
C SER A 294 -46.03 -26.78 -57.65
N LEU A 295 -46.82 -26.65 -56.59
CA LEU A 295 -46.59 -27.44 -55.37
C LEU A 295 -47.10 -28.88 -55.51
N GLU A 296 -46.18 -29.85 -55.44
CA GLU A 296 -46.52 -31.26 -55.25
C GLU A 296 -47.03 -31.52 -53.81
N ALA A 297 -47.87 -32.55 -53.64
CA ALA A 297 -48.45 -32.89 -52.33
C ALA A 297 -47.38 -33.23 -51.26
N SER A 298 -46.23 -33.79 -51.67
CA SER A 298 -45.08 -34.05 -50.80
C SER A 298 -44.48 -32.76 -50.23
N SER A 299 -44.28 -31.75 -51.08
CA SER A 299 -43.78 -30.43 -50.69
C SER A 299 -44.70 -29.72 -49.69
N LEU A 300 -46.01 -29.91 -49.83
CA LEU A 300 -46.99 -29.32 -48.91
C LEU A 300 -46.98 -29.99 -47.52
N SER A 301 -46.80 -31.31 -47.48
CA SER A 301 -46.61 -32.05 -46.22
C SER A 301 -45.30 -31.64 -45.51
N ASP A 302 -44.20 -31.52 -46.25
CA ASP A 302 -42.91 -31.11 -45.69
C ASP A 302 -42.93 -29.65 -45.21
N PHE A 303 -43.57 -28.75 -45.96
CA PHE A 303 -43.87 -27.39 -45.52
C PHE A 303 -44.61 -27.38 -44.18
N SER A 304 -45.75 -28.08 -44.11
CA SER A 304 -46.60 -28.11 -42.91
C SER A 304 -45.80 -28.59 -41.69
N ARG A 305 -44.99 -29.64 -41.87
CA ARG A 305 -44.12 -30.17 -40.81
C ARG A 305 -43.12 -29.12 -40.32
N LYS A 306 -42.39 -28.46 -41.23
CA LYS A 306 -41.37 -27.45 -40.87
C LYS A 306 -42.00 -26.22 -40.21
N PHE A 307 -43.07 -25.67 -40.80
CA PHE A 307 -43.77 -24.51 -40.26
C PHE A 307 -44.31 -24.77 -38.85
N LEU A 308 -45.00 -25.91 -38.65
CA LEU A 308 -45.53 -26.28 -37.33
C LEU A 308 -44.40 -26.50 -36.31
N GLN A 309 -43.27 -27.07 -36.74
CA GLN A 309 -42.11 -27.24 -35.88
C GLN A 309 -41.52 -25.90 -35.42
N SER A 310 -41.32 -24.94 -36.33
CA SER A 310 -40.81 -23.60 -35.99
C SER A 310 -41.78 -22.85 -35.07
N LYS A 311 -43.09 -22.88 -35.34
CA LYS A 311 -44.09 -22.26 -34.44
C LYS A 311 -44.13 -22.95 -33.06
N LYS A 312 -43.98 -24.27 -32.99
CA LYS A 312 -43.90 -25.00 -31.72
C LYS A 312 -42.66 -24.57 -30.90
N GLN A 313 -41.51 -24.40 -31.55
CA GLN A 313 -40.28 -23.93 -30.89
C GLN A 313 -40.41 -22.50 -30.36
N LYS A 314 -40.97 -21.58 -31.16
CA LYS A 314 -41.34 -20.22 -30.72
C LYS A 314 -42.17 -20.24 -29.43
N HIS A 315 -43.29 -20.97 -29.43
CA HIS A 315 -44.20 -20.99 -28.29
C HIS A 315 -43.57 -21.63 -27.04
N ALA A 316 -42.74 -22.67 -27.20
CA ALA A 316 -41.99 -23.26 -26.10
C ALA A 316 -41.01 -22.24 -25.46
N LYS A 317 -40.28 -21.47 -26.27
CA LYS A 317 -39.37 -20.41 -25.78
C LYS A 317 -40.13 -19.29 -25.05
N LEU A 318 -41.28 -18.86 -25.59
CA LEU A 318 -42.13 -17.87 -24.92
C LEU A 318 -42.69 -18.39 -23.60
N ALA A 319 -43.14 -19.64 -23.53
CA ALA A 319 -43.61 -20.23 -22.28
C ALA A 319 -42.48 -20.28 -21.23
N LEU A 320 -41.27 -20.69 -21.61
CA LEU A 320 -40.11 -20.71 -20.71
C LEU A 320 -39.73 -19.30 -20.23
N LYS A 321 -39.83 -18.29 -21.10
CA LYS A 321 -39.62 -16.89 -20.73
C LYS A 321 -40.62 -16.45 -19.65
N GLU A 322 -41.91 -16.73 -19.84
CA GLU A 322 -42.93 -16.39 -18.84
C GLU A 322 -42.67 -17.11 -17.51
N MET A 323 -42.26 -18.39 -17.55
CA MET A 323 -41.88 -19.13 -16.34
C MET A 323 -40.69 -18.51 -15.59
N ILE A 324 -39.70 -17.99 -16.29
CA ILE A 324 -38.53 -17.33 -15.69
C ILE A 324 -38.90 -15.97 -15.07
N LEU A 325 -39.85 -15.25 -15.68
CA LEU A 325 -40.28 -13.93 -15.24
C LEU A 325 -41.31 -13.97 -14.12
N MET A 326 -42.02 -15.07 -13.92
CA MET A 326 -42.94 -15.22 -12.79
C MET A 326 -42.14 -15.28 -11.48
N PRO A 327 -42.16 -14.23 -10.64
CA PRO A 327 -41.52 -14.29 -9.33
C PRO A 327 -42.18 -15.42 -8.55
N GLY A 328 -41.38 -16.39 -8.10
CA GLY A 328 -41.89 -17.63 -7.54
C GLY A 328 -42.96 -17.39 -6.48
N THR A 329 -44.15 -17.92 -6.73
CA THR A 329 -45.09 -18.43 -5.73
C THR A 329 -44.55 -19.74 -5.14
N ASN A 330 -43.31 -19.71 -4.63
CA ASN A 330 -42.65 -20.80 -3.89
C ASN A 330 -42.33 -20.34 -2.48
#